data_AF-A0A3D3P417-F1
#
_entry.id   AF-A0A3D3P417-F1
#
_cell.length_a   1.000
_cell.length_b   1.000
_cell.length_c   1.000
_cell.angle_alpha   90.00
_cell.angle_beta   90.00
_cell.angle_gamma   90.00
#
_symmetry.space_group_name_H-M   'P 1'
#
loop_
_entity.id
_entity.type
_entity.pdbx_description
1 polymer ?
#
loop_
_entity_poly.entity_id
_entity_poly.type
_entity_poly.pdbx_seq_one_letter_code
_entity_poly.pdbx_strand_id
1 'polypeptide(L)'
;MKCGLNLMVCSFVIGGVVYADRPDFNDKEAPQTLGDFREIQSALQSHLERTRSATVCLQMGGGSGSAVIISKDGLVLTAAHVTSKIDEEIKVIMEDGREFTGRSLGLNSETDSAMLQIEDAGPFPFVEVDLKDTTKLGDWVFSLG
;
A
#
# COMPACT_ATOMS: atom_id res chain seq x y z
N MET A 1 1.18 25.28 50.14
CA MET A 1 1.67 23.98 49.60
C MET A 1 0.47 23.15 49.15
N LYS A 2 0.25 23.08 47.84
CA LYS A 2 -0.38 21.98 47.10
C LYS A 2 -0.20 22.32 45.62
N CYS A 3 0.76 21.62 45.02
CA CYS A 3 1.18 21.74 43.63
C CYS A 3 0.25 20.83 42.79
N GLY A 4 -0.46 21.39 41.82
CA GLY A 4 -1.26 20.65 40.85
C GLY A 4 -0.67 20.89 39.47
N LEU A 5 0.14 19.95 39.01
CA LEU A 5 0.87 20.00 37.74
C LEU A 5 -0.11 19.72 36.58
N ASN A 6 -0.47 20.77 35.84
CA ASN A 6 -1.14 20.64 34.53
C ASN A 6 -0.09 20.16 33.51
N LEU A 7 -0.16 18.88 33.12
CA LEU A 7 0.65 18.35 32.04
C LEU A 7 -0.05 18.64 30.70
N MET A 8 0.29 19.78 30.11
CA MET A 8 -0.03 20.12 28.73
C MET A 8 0.88 19.31 27.80
N VAL A 9 0.40 18.18 27.30
CA VAL A 9 1.12 17.42 26.25
C VAL A 9 0.86 18.11 24.91
N CYS A 10 1.78 18.99 24.55
CA CYS A 10 1.84 19.64 23.25
C CYS A 10 2.53 18.66 22.27
N SER A 11 1.76 17.73 21.68
CA SER A 11 2.29 16.87 20.61
C SER A 11 2.28 17.64 19.30
N PHE A 12 3.44 18.21 18.97
CA PHE A 12 3.78 18.65 17.62
C PHE A 12 3.62 17.46 16.66
N VAL A 13 2.68 17.57 15.72
CA VAL A 13 2.60 16.68 14.56
C VAL A 13 3.75 17.06 13.62
N ILE A 14 4.92 16.46 13.86
CA ILE A 14 5.99 16.43 12.87
C ILE A 14 5.79 15.14 12.07
N GLY A 15 5.50 15.29 10.78
CA GLY A 15 5.39 14.22 9.80
C GLY A 15 6.72 13.52 9.57
N GLY A 16 7.16 12.77 10.56
CA GLY A 16 8.14 11.72 10.42
C GLY A 16 7.39 10.39 10.47
N VAL A 17 7.57 9.56 9.46
CA VAL A 17 7.27 8.14 9.55
C VAL A 17 8.03 7.61 10.76
N VAL A 18 7.33 7.39 11.87
CA VAL A 18 7.86 6.62 12.98
C VAL A 18 8.04 5.23 12.39
N TYR A 19 9.28 4.82 12.13
CA TYR A 19 9.58 3.39 12.05
C TYR A 19 9.20 2.86 13.43
N ALA A 20 7.98 2.33 13.54
CA ALA A 20 7.62 1.53 14.69
C ALA A 20 8.68 0.42 14.77
N ASP A 21 9.16 0.14 15.98
CA ASP A 21 10.03 -1.01 16.19
C ASP A 21 9.39 -2.24 15.52
N ARG A 22 10.22 -3.05 14.84
CA ARG A 22 9.76 -4.28 14.17
C ARG A 22 8.94 -5.09 15.18
N PRO A 23 7.68 -5.44 14.88
CA PRO A 23 6.83 -6.12 15.85
C PRO A 23 7.42 -7.47 16.29
N ASP A 24 7.37 -7.75 17.58
CA ASP A 24 7.93 -8.99 18.18
C ASP A 24 7.35 -10.28 17.56
N PHE A 25 6.11 -10.22 17.04
CA PHE A 25 5.50 -11.38 16.38
C PHE A 25 6.19 -11.79 15.07
N ASN A 26 7.00 -10.92 14.45
CA ASN A 26 7.78 -11.25 13.23
C ASN A 26 9.00 -12.15 13.50
N ASP A 27 9.40 -12.29 14.76
CA ASP A 27 10.54 -13.13 15.14
C ASP A 27 10.11 -14.51 15.68
N LYS A 28 8.78 -14.76 15.71
CA LYS A 28 8.19 -16.04 16.14
C LYS A 28 7.92 -16.93 14.92
N GLU A 29 8.04 -18.25 15.10
CA GLU A 29 7.68 -19.21 14.04
C GLU A 29 6.19 -19.14 13.69
N ALA A 30 5.34 -18.91 14.69
CA ALA A 30 3.90 -18.68 14.53
C ALA A 30 3.38 -17.88 15.75
N PRO A 31 2.23 -17.19 15.64
CA PRO A 31 1.55 -16.60 16.79
C PRO A 31 1.20 -17.69 17.82
N GLN A 32 1.63 -17.52 19.07
CA GLN A 32 1.46 -18.52 20.13
C GLN A 32 0.44 -18.10 21.19
N THR A 33 0.16 -16.80 21.30
CA THR A 33 -0.70 -16.23 22.33
C THR A 33 -1.81 -15.38 21.73
N LEU A 34 -2.86 -15.14 22.51
CA LEU A 34 -3.90 -14.17 22.14
C LEU A 34 -3.35 -12.74 21.99
N GLY A 35 -2.26 -12.42 22.68
CA GLY A 35 -1.56 -11.15 22.52
C GLY A 35 -1.03 -10.99 21.09
N ASP A 36 -0.35 -12.01 20.57
CA ASP A 36 0.20 -12.02 19.22
C ASP A 36 -0.89 -11.78 18.16
N PHE A 37 -2.04 -12.46 18.29
CA PHE A 37 -3.16 -12.27 17.37
C PHE A 37 -3.75 -10.86 17.44
N ARG A 38 -3.78 -10.23 18.62
CA ARG A 38 -4.26 -8.86 18.79
C ARG A 38 -3.29 -7.85 18.19
N GLU A 39 -1.99 -8.07 18.32
CA GLU A 39 -0.97 -7.23 17.70
C GLU A 39 -1.04 -7.30 16.18
N ILE A 40 -1.17 -8.51 15.62
CA ILE A 40 -1.39 -8.71 14.18
C ILE A 40 -2.69 -8.03 13.72
N GLN A 41 -3.79 -8.20 14.46
CA GLN A 41 -5.04 -7.52 14.15
C GLN A 41 -4.87 -6.00 14.15
N SER A 42 -4.19 -5.45 15.15
CA SER A 42 -3.91 -4.02 15.26
C SER A 42 -3.06 -3.53 14.09
N ALA A 43 -2.02 -4.29 13.71
CA ALA A 43 -1.16 -3.98 12.58
C ALA A 43 -1.92 -4.02 11.25
N LEU A 44 -2.81 -4.98 11.05
CA LEU A 44 -3.70 -5.00 9.88
C LEU A 44 -4.60 -3.77 9.87
N GLN A 45 -5.33 -3.54 10.96
CA GLN A 45 -6.31 -2.46 11.07
C GLN A 45 -5.69 -1.08 10.89
N SER A 46 -4.46 -0.85 11.35
CA SER A 46 -3.78 0.44 11.19
C SER A 46 -3.37 0.74 9.76
N HIS A 47 -3.22 -0.27 8.90
CA HIS A 47 -2.79 -0.10 7.52
C HIS A 47 -3.92 -0.26 6.50
N LEU A 48 -4.96 -1.02 6.85
CA LEU A 48 -5.99 -1.50 5.94
C LEU A 48 -6.66 -0.39 5.13
N GLU A 49 -7.09 0.70 5.76
CA GLU A 49 -7.81 1.77 5.06
C GLU A 49 -6.93 2.44 4.00
N ARG A 50 -5.68 2.77 4.36
CA ARG A 50 -4.73 3.38 3.42
C ARG A 50 -4.40 2.42 2.27
N THR A 51 -4.12 1.16 2.58
CA THR A 51 -3.74 0.18 1.55
C THR A 51 -4.91 -0.14 0.62
N ARG A 52 -6.13 -0.30 1.16
CA ARG A 52 -7.36 -0.50 0.35
C ARG A 52 -7.60 0.64 -0.62
N SER A 53 -7.50 1.89 -0.14
CA SER A 53 -7.75 3.06 -0.99
C SER A 53 -6.77 3.20 -2.16
N ALA A 54 -5.56 2.64 -2.04
CA ALA A 54 -4.54 2.64 -3.07
C ALA A 54 -4.53 1.37 -3.95
N THR A 55 -5.28 0.32 -3.56
CA THR A 55 -5.46 -0.88 -4.37
C THR A 55 -6.57 -0.64 -5.39
N VAL A 56 -6.28 -0.90 -6.66
CA VAL A 56 -7.20 -0.67 -7.77
C VAL A 56 -7.37 -1.93 -8.60
N CYS A 57 -8.53 -2.05 -9.25
CA CYS A 57 -8.77 -3.05 -10.28
C CYS A 57 -8.43 -2.46 -11.66
N LEU A 58 -7.66 -3.20 -12.45
CA LEU A 58 -7.39 -2.93 -13.85
C LEU A 58 -8.31 -3.80 -14.69
N GLN A 59 -9.03 -3.22 -15.64
CA GLN A 59 -9.91 -3.95 -16.55
C GLN A 59 -9.49 -3.71 -18.01
N MET A 60 -9.23 -4.79 -18.74
CA MET A 60 -8.71 -4.78 -20.12
C MET A 60 -9.34 -5.90 -20.94
N GLY A 61 -9.92 -5.59 -22.11
CA GLY A 61 -10.18 -6.59 -23.17
C GLY A 61 -10.90 -7.89 -22.78
N GLY A 62 -11.69 -7.90 -21.70
CA GLY A 62 -12.38 -9.10 -21.17
C GLY A 62 -11.74 -9.77 -19.95
N GLY A 63 -10.62 -9.26 -19.44
CA GLY A 63 -9.97 -9.68 -18.20
C GLY A 63 -9.84 -8.55 -17.17
N SER A 64 -9.43 -8.93 -15.96
CA SER A 64 -9.15 -8.01 -14.86
C SER A 64 -7.94 -8.45 -14.04
N GLY A 65 -7.25 -7.51 -13.41
CA GLY A 65 -6.15 -7.76 -12.48
C GLY A 65 -6.04 -6.65 -11.44
N SER A 66 -5.30 -6.90 -10.35
CA SER A 66 -5.11 -5.92 -9.29
C SER A 66 -3.86 -5.09 -9.53
N ALA A 67 -3.84 -3.87 -9.00
CA ALA A 67 -2.69 -2.98 -9.05
C ALA A 67 -2.68 -2.05 -7.83
N VAL A 68 -1.55 -1.36 -7.64
CA VAL A 68 -1.34 -0.49 -6.48
C VAL A 68 -0.82 0.86 -6.95
N ILE A 69 -1.48 1.93 -6.51
CA ILE A 69 -1.02 3.30 -6.74
C ILE A 69 0.15 3.59 -5.78
N ILE A 70 1.29 4.02 -6.34
CA ILE A 70 2.54 4.26 -5.61
C ILE A 70 2.98 5.72 -5.56
N SER A 71 2.21 6.62 -6.18
CA SER A 71 2.48 8.05 -6.14
C SER A 71 1.20 8.88 -6.13
N LYS A 72 1.30 10.10 -5.59
CA LYS A 72 0.20 11.06 -5.53
C LYS A 72 -0.35 11.47 -6.90
N ASP A 73 0.49 11.40 -7.94
CA ASP A 73 0.16 11.78 -9.31
C ASP A 73 -0.34 10.60 -10.16
N GLY A 74 -0.53 9.41 -9.56
CA GLY A 74 -1.24 8.31 -10.22
C GLY A 74 -0.34 7.30 -10.94
N LEU A 75 0.92 7.16 -10.52
CA LEU A 75 1.79 6.08 -10.96
C LEU A 75 1.37 4.78 -10.27
N VAL A 76 1.23 3.71 -11.06
CA VAL A 76 0.64 2.44 -10.61
C VAL A 76 1.56 1.27 -10.94
N LEU A 77 1.78 0.38 -9.98
CA LEU A 77 2.50 -0.88 -10.12
C LEU A 77 1.53 -2.06 -10.26
N THR A 78 1.86 -2.98 -11.16
CA THR A 78 1.13 -4.23 -11.40
C THR A 78 2.06 -5.31 -11.97
N ALA A 79 1.54 -6.49 -12.27
CA ALA A 79 2.31 -7.55 -12.91
C ALA A 79 2.36 -7.39 -14.43
N ALA A 80 3.44 -7.84 -15.07
CA ALA A 80 3.60 -7.73 -16.52
C ALA A 80 2.56 -8.57 -17.28
N HIS A 81 2.15 -9.71 -16.75
CA HIS A 81 1.10 -10.50 -17.39
C HIS A 81 -0.29 -9.85 -17.31
N VAL A 82 -0.52 -8.89 -16.39
CA VAL A 82 -1.76 -8.13 -16.31
C VAL A 82 -1.83 -7.11 -17.44
N THR A 83 -0.72 -6.42 -17.72
CA THR A 83 -0.62 -5.42 -18.79
C THR A 83 0.32 -5.91 -19.88
N SER A 84 -0.22 -6.43 -20.98
CA SER A 84 0.59 -7.17 -21.97
C SER A 84 1.28 -6.27 -23.02
N LYS A 85 0.96 -4.97 -23.06
CA LYS A 85 1.45 -4.04 -24.09
C LYS A 85 1.82 -2.69 -23.49
N ILE A 86 2.68 -1.95 -24.18
CA ILE A 86 2.99 -0.55 -23.91
C ILE A 86 1.97 0.33 -24.63
N ASP A 87 1.65 1.49 -24.05
CA ASP A 87 0.70 2.47 -24.62
C ASP A 87 -0.72 1.89 -24.78
N GLU A 88 -1.05 0.87 -23.98
CA GLU A 88 -2.38 0.28 -23.93
C GLU A 88 -3.26 1.07 -22.96
N GLU A 89 -4.47 1.38 -23.42
CA GLU A 89 -5.50 2.00 -22.61
C GLU A 89 -6.12 0.95 -21.67
N ILE A 90 -6.16 1.27 -20.38
CA ILE A 90 -6.58 0.38 -19.30
C ILE A 90 -7.61 1.12 -18.47
N LYS A 91 -8.76 0.51 -18.19
CA LYS A 91 -9.70 1.07 -17.22
C LYS A 91 -9.17 0.78 -15.81
N VAL A 92 -9.01 1.83 -15.01
CA VAL A 92 -8.60 1.76 -13.60
C VAL A 92 -9.83 2.02 -12.74
N ILE A 93 -10.19 1.08 -11.88
CA ILE A 93 -11.36 1.15 -11.00
C ILE A 93 -10.88 1.25 -9.55
N MET A 94 -11.21 2.35 -8.89
CA MET A 94 -10.89 2.61 -7.49
C MET A 94 -11.80 1.83 -6.54
N GLU A 95 -11.37 1.70 -5.28
CA GLU A 95 -12.18 1.11 -4.19
C GLU A 95 -13.56 1.77 -4.04
N ASP A 96 -13.65 3.09 -4.24
CA ASP A 96 -14.89 3.87 -4.14
C ASP A 96 -15.79 3.76 -5.39
N GLY A 97 -15.38 2.96 -6.38
CA GLY A 97 -16.10 2.74 -7.64
C GLY A 97 -15.86 3.80 -8.71
N ARG A 98 -15.04 4.83 -8.47
CA ARG A 98 -14.63 5.74 -9.54
C ARG A 98 -13.80 5.00 -10.58
N GLU A 99 -14.06 5.32 -11.85
CA GLU A 99 -13.34 4.77 -12.99
C GLU A 99 -12.48 5.87 -13.64
N PHE A 100 -11.25 5.51 -14.00
CA PHE A 100 -10.29 6.35 -14.68
C PHE A 100 -9.71 5.63 -15.88
N THR A 101 -9.18 6.40 -16.82
CA THR A 101 -8.34 5.86 -17.89
C THR A 101 -6.88 5.88 -17.42
N GLY A 102 -6.21 4.75 -17.56
CA GLY A 102 -4.78 4.60 -17.38
C GLY A 102 -4.11 4.17 -18.67
N ARG A 103 -2.82 4.47 -18.79
CA ARG A 103 -1.99 4.11 -19.94
C ARG A 103 -0.77 3.35 -19.47
N SER A 104 -0.53 2.17 -20.03
CA SER A 104 0.66 1.38 -19.68
C SER A 104 1.94 2.08 -20.16
N LEU A 105 2.92 2.18 -19.27
CA LEU A 105 4.20 2.83 -19.53
C LEU A 105 5.26 1.85 -20.03
N GLY A 106 5.22 0.62 -19.53
CA GLY A 106 6.27 -0.35 -19.76
C GLY A 106 6.10 -1.60 -18.89
N LEU A 107 6.78 -2.67 -19.29
CA LEU A 107 6.81 -3.93 -18.56
C LEU A 107 8.20 -4.56 -18.63
N ASN A 108 8.51 -5.37 -17.62
CA ASN A 108 9.62 -6.30 -17.60
C ASN A 108 9.06 -7.72 -17.44
N SER A 109 9.16 -8.53 -18.50
CA SER A 109 8.67 -9.91 -18.51
C SER A 109 9.52 -10.87 -17.69
N GLU A 110 10.79 -10.57 -17.43
CA GLU A 110 11.67 -11.44 -16.63
C GLU A 110 11.31 -11.40 -15.15
N THR A 111 10.92 -10.22 -14.64
CA THR A 111 10.52 -10.01 -13.24
C THR A 111 9.00 -9.96 -13.05
N ASP A 112 8.23 -10.16 -14.12
CA ASP A 112 6.77 -10.03 -14.17
C ASP A 112 6.24 -8.74 -13.53
N SER A 113 6.86 -7.60 -13.87
CA SER A 113 6.52 -6.29 -13.31
C SER A 113 6.15 -5.30 -14.40
N ALA A 114 5.16 -4.45 -14.15
CA ALA A 114 4.75 -3.40 -15.08
C ALA A 114 4.30 -2.13 -14.38
N MET A 115 4.30 -1.04 -15.13
CA MET A 115 3.87 0.27 -14.69
C MET A 115 2.84 0.85 -15.64
N LEU A 116 1.89 1.58 -15.07
CA LEU A 116 0.94 2.41 -15.81
C LEU A 116 0.77 3.77 -15.11
N GLN A 117 0.24 4.72 -15.85
CA GLN A 117 -0.06 6.07 -15.36
C GLN A 117 -1.56 6.32 -15.51
N ILE A 118 -2.21 6.76 -14.43
CA ILE A 118 -3.58 7.30 -14.52
C ILE A 118 -3.49 8.64 -15.27
N GLU A 119 -4.32 8.84 -16.30
CA GLU A 119 -4.26 10.01 -17.17
C GLU A 119 -4.85 11.27 -16.51
N ASP A 120 -5.82 11.10 -15.60
CA ASP A 120 -6.42 12.18 -14.83
C ASP A 120 -5.42 12.78 -13.83
N ALA A 121 -5.50 14.09 -13.62
CA ALA A 121 -4.69 14.76 -12.62
C ALA A 121 -5.12 14.37 -11.19
N GLY A 122 -4.14 14.06 -10.34
CA GLY A 122 -4.35 13.72 -8.92
C GLY A 122 -4.75 14.90 -8.02
N PRO A 123 -4.79 14.70 -6.69
CA PRO A 123 -4.08 13.65 -5.96
C PRO A 123 -4.84 12.33 -5.83
N PHE A 124 -4.12 11.21 -5.96
CA PHE A 124 -4.61 9.87 -5.67
C PHE A 124 -4.11 9.36 -4.30
N PRO A 125 -4.89 8.53 -3.59
CA PRO A 125 -4.38 7.75 -2.47
C PRO A 125 -3.28 6.80 -2.98
N PHE A 126 -2.18 6.68 -2.23
CA PHE A 126 -1.05 5.86 -2.63
C PHE A 126 -0.35 5.23 -1.43
N VAL A 127 0.41 4.18 -1.70
CA VAL A 127 1.33 3.56 -0.74
C VAL A 127 2.77 3.72 -1.21
N GLU A 128 3.66 4.09 -0.29
CA GLU A 128 5.08 4.21 -0.58
C GLU A 128 5.71 2.83 -0.77
N VAL A 129 6.64 2.74 -1.72
CA VAL A 129 7.49 1.57 -1.91
C VAL A 129 8.67 1.67 -0.95
N ASP A 130 8.98 0.57 -0.26
CA ASP A 130 10.18 0.50 0.57
C ASP A 130 11.44 0.38 -0.31
N LEU A 131 12.04 1.54 -0.62
CA LEU A 131 13.28 1.62 -1.39
C LEU A 131 14.54 1.38 -0.53
N LYS A 132 14.39 1.25 0.79
CA LYS A 132 15.52 1.05 1.72
C LYS A 132 15.75 -0.43 2.04
N ASP A 133 14.93 -1.32 1.49
CA ASP A 133 15.00 -2.77 1.70
C ASP A 133 15.05 -3.13 3.19
N THR A 134 14.08 -2.61 3.93
CA THR A 134 14.01 -2.77 5.39
C THR A 134 13.26 -4.02 5.83
N THR A 135 12.54 -4.64 4.89
CA THR A 135 11.87 -5.93 5.09
C THR A 135 12.91 -7.03 5.30
N LYS A 136 12.64 -7.97 6.20
CA LYS A 136 13.50 -9.15 6.45
C LYS A 136 12.68 -10.42 6.48
N LEU A 137 13.38 -11.55 6.34
CA LEU A 137 12.78 -12.87 6.50
C LEU A 137 12.04 -12.97 7.85
N GLY A 138 10.86 -13.58 7.81
CA GLY A 138 9.96 -13.70 8.95
C GLY A 138 8.98 -12.52 9.13
N ASP A 139 9.16 -11.40 8.42
CA ASP A 139 8.18 -10.32 8.49
C ASP A 139 6.80 -10.80 8.04
N TRP A 140 5.82 -10.57 8.89
CA TRP A 140 4.43 -10.84 8.57
C TRP A 140 3.94 -9.86 7.49
N VAL A 141 3.20 -10.40 6.53
CA VAL A 141 2.61 -9.64 5.42
C VAL A 141 1.14 -10.01 5.26
N PHE A 142 0.38 -9.09 4.67
CA PHE A 142 -0.97 -9.34 4.18
C PHE A 142 -1.07 -8.87 2.73
N SER A 143 -1.91 -9.54 1.94
CA SER A 143 -2.16 -9.19 0.54
C SER A 143 -3.57 -8.63 0.37
N LEU A 144 -3.70 -7.70 -0.57
CA LEU A 144 -4.97 -7.16 -1.07
C LEU A 144 -4.99 -7.34 -2.59
N GLY A 145 -6.18 -7.48 -3.16
CA GLY A 145 -6.39 -7.67 -4.60
C GLY A 145 -7.85 -7.49 -4.99
#